data_AF-A0A193QLQ8-F1
#
_entry.id   AF-A0A193QLQ8-F1
#
_cell.length_a   1.000
_cell.length_b   1.000
_cell.length_c   1.000
_cell.angle_alpha   90.00
_cell.angle_beta   90.00
_cell.angle_gamma   90.00
#
_symmetry.space_group_name_H-M   'P 1'
#
loop_
_entity.id
_entity.type
_entity.pdbx_description
1 polymer ?
#
loop_
_entity_poly.entity_id
_entity_poly.type
_entity_poly.pdbx_seq_one_letter_code
_entity_poly.pdbx_strand_id
1 'polypeptide(L)' 'MFAREARQSQLWLEVLPQNQQAKTFYESQQMAVSGETAYESGSRYTLLLILSKTL' A
#
# COMPACT_ATOMS: atom_id res chain seq x y z
N MET A 1 3.86 29.59 -19.83
CA MET A 1 4.63 28.89 -18.78
C MET A 1 3.91 27.59 -18.52
N PHE A 2 4.35 26.47 -19.11
CA PHE A 2 3.68 25.18 -18.92
C PHE A 2 3.99 24.66 -17.52
N ALA A 3 2.95 24.41 -16.73
CA ALA A 3 3.05 23.75 -15.44
C ALA A 3 3.74 22.40 -15.66
N ARG A 4 4.92 22.25 -15.08
CA ARG A 4 5.66 20.99 -15.10
C ARG A 4 4.91 20.06 -14.16
N GLU A 5 4.00 19.26 -14.71
CA GLU A 5 3.35 18.17 -13.99
C GLU A 5 4.47 17.25 -13.49
N ALA A 6 4.86 17.42 -12.23
CA ALA A 6 5.73 16.48 -11.55
C ALA A 6 4.90 15.20 -11.42
N ARG A 7 5.10 14.25 -12.35
CA ARG A 7 4.64 12.87 -12.19
C ARG A 7 5.32 12.34 -10.93
N GLN A 8 4.68 12.51 -9.78
CA GLN A 8 5.13 11.92 -8.53
C GLN A 8 4.93 10.41 -8.69
N SER A 9 6.03 9.69 -8.85
CA SER A 9 6.00 8.24 -8.90
C SER A 9 5.71 7.74 -7.48
N GLN A 10 4.70 6.88 -7.33
CA GLN A 10 4.30 6.31 -6.05
C GLN A 10 4.49 4.79 -6.10
N LEU A 11 5.17 4.24 -5.10
CA LEU A 11 5.25 2.80 -4.88
C LEU A 11 4.16 2.42 -3.88
N TRP A 12 3.37 1.39 -4.20
CA TRP A 12 2.37 0.85 -3.30
C TRP A 12 2.34 -0.68 -3.35
N LEU A 13 1.89 -1.30 -2.26
CA LEU A 13 1.72 -2.74 -2.12
C LEU A 13 0.58 -3.08 -1.16
N GLU A 14 0.07 -4.29 -1.28
CA GLU A 14 -0.98 -4.84 -0.42
C GLU A 14 -0.38 -5.83 0.58
N VAL A 15 -0.79 -5.73 1.84
CA VAL A 15 -0.36 -6.67 2.90
C VAL A 15 -1.55 -7.16 3.69
N LEU A 16 -1.52 -8.43 4.11
CA LEU A 16 -2.51 -8.97 5.04
C LEU A 16 -2.38 -8.26 6.40
N PRO A 17 -3.49 -7.78 7.02
CA PRO A 17 -3.47 -7.15 8.33
C PRO A 17 -2.85 -8.06 9.40
N GLN A 18 -3.09 -9.37 9.32
CA GLN A 18 -2.50 -10.37 10.23
C GLN A 18 -0.98 -10.60 10.03
N ASN A 19 -0.37 -10.16 8.94
CA ASN A 19 1.07 -10.32 8.70
C ASN A 19 1.86 -9.14 9.28
N GLN A 20 1.94 -9.09 10.61
CA GLN A 20 2.61 -8.00 11.33
C GLN A 20 4.10 -7.87 10.95
N GLN A 21 4.78 -8.99 10.68
CA GLN A 21 6.19 -8.99 10.27
C GLN A 21 6.40 -8.23 8.96
N ALA A 22 5.57 -8.50 7.94
CA ALA A 22 5.63 -7.82 6.66
C ALA A 22 5.30 -6.32 6.82
N LYS A 23 4.27 -5.99 7.60
CA LYS A 23 3.90 -4.59 7.88
C LYS A 23 5.07 -3.82 8.48
N THR A 24 5.67 -4.32 9.56
CA THR A 24 6.82 -3.68 10.22
C THR A 24 8.01 -3.53 9.27
N PHE A 25 8.27 -4.55 8.43
CA PHE A 25 9.33 -4.46 7.43
C PHE A 25 9.10 -3.30 6.45
N TYR A 26 7.90 -3.15 5.89
CA TYR A 26 7.61 -2.08 4.94
C TYR A 26 7.53 -0.69 5.59
N GLU A 27 7.06 -0.60 6.84
CA GLU A 27 7.13 0.62 7.63
C GLU A 27 8.59 1.08 7.83
N SER A 28 9.52 0.15 8.05
CA SER A 28 10.96 0.47 8.12
C SER A 28 11.54 1.04 6.80
N GLN A 29 10.89 0.76 5.67
CA GLN A 29 11.24 1.27 4.34
C GLN A 29 10.54 2.60 4.00
N GLN A 30 9.98 3.27 5.02
CA GLN A 30 9.23 4.53 4.92
C GLN A 30 7.92 4.42 4.12
N MET A 31 7.34 3.21 4.04
CA MET A 31 5.98 3.05 3.53
C MET A 31 4.98 3.23 4.66
N ALA A 32 3.87 3.92 4.39
CA ALA A 32 2.81 4.15 5.37
C ALA A 32 1.49 3.55 4.87
N VAL A 33 0.61 3.18 5.79
CA VAL A 33 -0.73 2.71 5.43
C VAL A 33 -1.47 3.88 4.79
N SER A 34 -1.86 3.72 3.53
CA SER A 34 -2.60 4.72 2.76
C SER A 34 -4.04 4.32 2.48
N GLY A 35 -4.44 3.10 2.84
CA GLY A 35 -5.83 2.64 2.70
C GLY A 35 -5.99 1.16 3.00
N GLU A 36 -7.20 0.67 2.73
CA GLU A 36 -7.58 -0.73 2.88
C GLU A 36 -8.31 -1.18 1.61
N THR A 37 -8.14 -2.45 1.24
CA THR A 37 -8.86 -3.10 0.15
C THR A 37 -9.30 -4.49 0.59
N ALA A 38 -10.16 -5.13 -0.18
CA ALA A 38 -10.58 -6.50 0.07
C ALA A 38 -10.27 -7.35 -1.16
N TYR A 39 -9.62 -8.48 -0.93
CA TYR A 39 -9.48 -9.52 -1.93
C TYR A 39 -10.65 -10.50 -1.79
N GLU A 40 -11.47 -10.56 -2.83
CA GLU A 40 -12.56 -11.51 -2.97
C GLU A 40 -12.08 -12.77 -3.71
N SER A 41 -12.21 -13.93 -3.07
CA SER A 41 -12.00 -15.21 -3.72
C SER A 41 -13.14 -16.17 -3.41
N GLY A 42 -14.04 -16.33 -4.38
CA GLY A 42 -15.28 -17.10 -4.21
C GLY A 42 -16.15 -16.50 -3.10
N SER A 43 -16.37 -17.26 -2.02
CA SER A 43 -17.16 -16.81 -0.86
C SER A 43 -16.32 -16.19 0.27
N ARG A 44 -15.00 -16.02 0.08
CA ARG A 44 -14.10 -15.48 1.10
C ARG A 44 -13.73 -14.04 0.79
N TYR A 45 -13.95 -13.18 1.78
CA TYR A 45 -13.51 -11.80 1.82
C TYR A 45 -12.29 -11.69 2.72
N THR A 46 -11.15 -11.29 2.17
CA THR A 46 -9.94 -11.06 2.95
C THR A 46 -9.56 -9.59 2.90
N LEU A 47 -9.58 -8.91 4.05
CA LEU A 47 -9.10 -7.54 4.15
C LEU A 47 -7.59 -7.48 3.91
N LEU A 48 -7.13 -6.46 3.19
CA LEU A 48 -5.75 -6.14 2.88
C LEU A 48 -5.50 -4.67 3.20
N LEU A 49 -4.33 -4.35 3.75
CA LEU A 49 -3.86 -2.98 3.95
C LEU A 49 -3.04 -2.55 2.74
N ILE A 50 -3.26 -1.34 2.25
CA ILE A 50 -2.45 -0.71 1.22
C ILE A 50 -1.36 0.11 1.92
N LEU A 51 -0.10 -0.23 1.67
CA LEU A 51 1.07 0.53 2.08
C LEU A 51 1.61 1.29 0.88
N SER A 52 1.97 2.57 1.03
CA SER A 52 2.58 3.33 -0.06
C SER A 52 3.64 4.32 0.40
N LYS A 53 4.52 4.71 -0.54
CA LYS A 53 5.43 5.85 -0.39
C LYS A 53 5.64 6.56 -1.74
N THR A 54 5.94 7.84 -1.67
CA THR A 54 6.43 8.62 -2.83
C THR A 54 7.89 8.29 -3.10
N LEU A 55 8.27 8.16 -4.38
CA LEU A 55 9.65 7.92 -4.84
C LEU A 55 10.40 9.22 -5.10
#